data_AF-A0A7Y5E6Z2-F1
#
_entry.id   AF-A0A7Y5E6Z2-F1
#
_cell.length_a   1.000
_cell.length_b   1.000
_cell.length_c   1.000
_cell.angle_alpha   90.00
_cell.angle_beta   90.00
_cell.angle_gamma   90.00
#
_symmetry.space_group_name_H-M   'P 1'
#
loop_
_entity.id
_entity.type
_entity.pdbx_description
1 polymer ?
#
loop_
_entity_poly.entity_id
_entity_poly.type
_entity_poly.pdbx_seq_one_letter_code
_entity_poly.pdbx_strand_id
1 'polypeptide(L)'
;MKKIKVALLFGTKPNFEHDAFKYFILYVNRIQNIYEFCFPDIVEDYPFDKGDVDFKSSHDKVNAFVINRNLNADHFIAIITNSFSNNYFFNAEKRTSIITTDIWDKQFSPPSLFEYLLHCIFTCLIYSQNVAEDTELSDDQMLINIGSHRDARGCIADFTRQKYEDRISIALGYICEEHSKEIEDFYGTDYLKQIQYVIDRKWIGDISEKGSVAYNLKHIFKFNINKDSGFNKNWWDKIKDKFYEIPGTLTGEILKIIITVILTYLLIKWGLIDK
;
A
#
# COMPACT_ATOMS: atom_id res chain seq x y z
N MET A 1 -2.13 -28.10 -0.91
CA MET A 1 -1.02 -27.23 -0.53
C MET A 1 -1.46 -26.40 0.66
N LYS A 2 -0.69 -26.41 1.76
CA LYS A 2 -0.93 -25.53 2.91
C LYS A 2 -0.70 -24.09 2.45
N LYS A 3 -1.61 -23.17 2.82
CA LYS A 3 -1.42 -21.74 2.51
C LYS A 3 -0.30 -21.17 3.39
N ILE A 4 0.51 -20.29 2.84
CA ILE A 4 1.48 -19.51 3.61
C ILE A 4 0.71 -18.39 4.32
N LYS A 5 0.73 -18.39 5.65
CA LYS A 5 0.05 -17.38 6.46
C LYS A 5 0.87 -16.10 6.49
N VAL A 6 0.28 -15.01 6.01
CA VAL A 6 0.91 -13.69 5.97
C VAL A 6 0.16 -12.75 6.90
N ALA A 7 0.83 -12.28 7.94
CA ALA A 7 0.26 -11.31 8.87
C ALA A 7 0.64 -9.89 8.47
N LEU A 8 -0.36 -9.05 8.22
CA LEU A 8 -0.17 -7.62 8.01
C LEU A 8 -0.32 -6.87 9.33
N LEU A 9 0.72 -6.12 9.68
CA LEU A 9 0.79 -5.24 10.84
C LEU A 9 0.77 -3.80 10.36
N PHE A 10 0.05 -2.94 11.07
CA PHE A 10 0.32 -1.51 10.97
C PHE A 10 1.58 -1.24 11.80
N GLY A 11 2.66 -0.90 11.11
CA GLY A 11 3.96 -0.62 11.72
C GLY A 11 4.00 0.74 12.43
N THR A 12 3.16 1.67 11.99
CA THR A 12 2.84 2.95 12.64
C THR A 12 1.36 3.23 12.51
N LYS A 13 0.87 4.28 13.19
CA LYS A 13 -0.53 4.70 13.05
C LYS A 13 -0.85 5.02 11.58
N PRO A 14 -1.80 4.28 10.95
CA PRO A 14 -2.12 4.50 9.54
C PRO A 14 -2.77 5.87 9.35
N ASN A 15 -2.44 6.52 8.24
CA ASN A 15 -3.04 7.78 7.79
C ASN A 15 -4.07 7.58 6.67
N PHE A 16 -4.62 6.38 6.55
CA PHE A 16 -5.61 5.97 5.56
C PHE A 16 -6.70 5.10 6.21
N GLU A 17 -7.79 4.87 5.49
CA GLU A 17 -8.94 4.05 5.93
C GLU A 17 -8.54 2.57 6.06
N HIS A 18 -8.03 2.20 7.24
CA HIS A 18 -7.42 0.90 7.47
C HIS A 18 -8.41 -0.26 7.39
N ASP A 19 -9.69 -0.06 7.72
CA ASP A 19 -10.71 -1.10 7.57
C ASP A 19 -11.07 -1.36 6.10
N ALA A 20 -11.09 -0.30 5.27
CA ALA A 20 -11.22 -0.45 3.82
C ALA A 20 -10.04 -1.24 3.25
N PHE A 21 -8.83 -0.96 3.74
CA PHE A 21 -7.62 -1.70 3.34
C PHE A 21 -7.65 -3.16 3.78
N LYS A 22 -8.07 -3.44 5.03
CA LYS A 22 -8.28 -4.81 5.51
C LYS A 22 -9.24 -5.57 4.61
N TYR A 23 -10.39 -4.98 4.28
CA TYR A 23 -11.35 -5.59 3.35
C TYR A 23 -10.71 -5.90 1.99
N PHE A 24 -9.97 -4.94 1.43
CA PHE A 24 -9.32 -5.08 0.13
C PHE A 24 -8.34 -6.26 0.11
N ILE A 25 -7.46 -6.36 1.12
CA ILE A 25 -6.49 -7.46 1.24
C ILE A 25 -7.17 -8.79 1.57
N LEU A 26 -8.14 -8.82 2.48
CA LEU A 26 -8.85 -10.05 2.83
C LEU A 26 -9.69 -10.59 1.66
N TYR A 27 -10.11 -9.75 0.72
CA TYR A 27 -10.73 -10.21 -0.52
C TYR A 27 -9.78 -11.05 -1.36
N VAL A 28 -8.46 -10.76 -1.31
CA VAL A 28 -7.44 -11.53 -2.04
C VAL A 28 -7.45 -13.00 -1.61
N ASN A 29 -7.75 -13.31 -0.34
CA ASN A 29 -7.88 -14.70 0.13
C ASN A 29 -8.96 -15.51 -0.60
N ARG A 30 -9.95 -14.84 -1.23
CA ARG A 30 -11.03 -15.48 -1.98
C ARG A 30 -10.64 -15.80 -3.43
N ILE A 31 -9.67 -15.09 -4.00
CA ILE A 31 -9.32 -15.18 -5.41
C ILE A 31 -8.01 -15.92 -5.69
N GLN A 32 -7.21 -16.17 -4.65
CA GLN A 32 -6.01 -17.00 -4.71
C GLN A 32 -5.97 -18.01 -3.56
N ASN A 33 -5.14 -19.04 -3.69
CA ASN A 33 -4.96 -20.12 -2.72
C ASN A 33 -3.51 -20.32 -2.23
N ILE A 34 -2.58 -19.43 -2.58
CA ILE A 34 -1.18 -19.43 -2.14
C ILE A 34 -1.05 -18.91 -0.71
N TYR A 35 -1.61 -17.73 -0.45
CA TYR A 35 -1.44 -16.98 0.78
C TYR A 35 -2.74 -16.93 1.58
N GLU A 36 -2.61 -16.95 2.90
CA GLU A 36 -3.67 -16.60 3.83
C GLU A 36 -3.29 -15.28 4.51
N PHE A 37 -3.82 -14.17 3.99
CA PHE A 37 -3.63 -12.86 4.59
C PHE A 37 -4.48 -12.71 5.84
N CYS A 38 -3.89 -12.20 6.92
CA CYS A 38 -4.59 -11.90 8.16
C CYS A 38 -4.08 -10.61 8.79
N PHE A 39 -4.90 -10.02 9.66
CA PHE A 39 -4.54 -8.86 10.47
C PHE A 39 -4.66 -9.29 11.93
N PRO A 40 -3.54 -9.44 12.66
CA PRO A 40 -3.57 -9.78 14.07
C PRO A 40 -4.34 -8.72 14.88
N ASP A 41 -5.07 -9.18 15.91
CA ASP A 41 -5.81 -8.30 16.82
C ASP A 41 -4.83 -7.66 17.81
N ILE A 42 -4.39 -6.45 17.50
CA ILE A 42 -3.43 -5.67 18.29
C ILE A 42 -4.09 -4.34 18.63
N VAL A 43 -4.21 -4.06 19.93
CA VAL A 43 -4.78 -2.80 20.43
C VAL A 43 -3.75 -1.69 20.32
N GLU A 44 -3.95 -0.81 19.33
CA GLU A 44 -3.27 0.50 19.12
C GLU A 44 -1.80 0.59 19.55
N ASP A 45 -1.02 -0.44 19.25
CA ASP A 45 0.43 -0.48 19.50
C ASP A 45 1.16 -0.76 18.19
N TYR A 46 2.34 -0.16 18.06
CA TYR A 46 3.07 -0.08 16.81
C TYR A 46 4.56 -0.39 17.05
N PRO A 47 5.22 -1.21 16.22
CA PRO A 47 6.65 -1.48 16.35
C PRO A 47 7.55 -0.26 16.13
N PHE A 48 7.02 0.81 15.51
CA PHE A 48 7.77 2.02 15.22
C PHE A 48 7.08 3.27 15.79
N ASP A 49 7.89 4.13 16.40
CA ASP A 49 7.49 5.49 16.76
C ASP A 49 7.45 6.41 15.51
N LYS A 50 7.00 7.65 15.70
CA LYS A 50 7.08 8.70 14.68
C LYS A 50 8.54 9.10 14.40
N GLY A 51 8.94 9.19 13.13
CA GLY A 51 10.29 9.58 12.69
C GLY A 51 10.89 8.62 11.67
N ASP A 52 12.13 8.82 11.24
CA ASP A 52 12.73 7.94 10.23
C ASP A 52 12.94 6.51 10.75
N VAL A 53 12.62 5.53 9.91
CA VAL A 53 12.88 4.12 10.18
C VAL A 53 14.24 3.76 9.60
N ASP A 54 15.15 3.34 10.48
CA ASP A 54 16.45 2.82 10.05
C ASP A 54 16.27 1.50 9.30
N PHE A 55 16.62 1.52 8.01
CA PHE A 55 16.49 0.38 7.12
C PHE A 55 17.17 -0.87 7.67
N LYS A 56 18.36 -0.73 8.29
CA LYS A 56 19.17 -1.87 8.76
C LYS A 56 18.58 -2.57 9.98
N SER A 57 18.01 -1.81 10.92
CA SER A 57 17.48 -2.34 12.18
C SER A 57 15.96 -2.54 12.18
N SER A 58 15.28 -2.21 11.07
CA SER A 58 13.82 -2.27 10.97
C SER A 58 13.26 -3.68 11.17
N HIS A 59 13.91 -4.72 10.62
CA HIS A 59 13.48 -6.11 10.78
C HIS A 59 13.60 -6.59 12.23
N ASP A 60 14.67 -6.22 12.94
CA ASP A 60 14.84 -6.56 14.36
C ASP A 60 13.71 -5.99 15.23
N LYS A 61 13.28 -4.76 14.94
CA LYS A 61 12.15 -4.13 15.65
C LYS A 61 10.83 -4.86 15.40
N VAL A 62 10.54 -5.23 14.17
CA VAL A 62 9.33 -6.02 13.83
C VAL A 62 9.39 -7.40 14.49
N ASN A 63 10.53 -8.08 14.44
CA ASN A 63 10.74 -9.38 15.06
C ASN A 63 10.54 -9.31 16.59
N ALA A 64 11.14 -8.33 17.26
CA ALA A 64 10.98 -8.12 18.70
C ALA A 64 9.51 -7.88 19.06
N PHE A 65 8.80 -7.07 18.27
CA PHE A 65 7.38 -6.82 18.44
C PHE A 65 6.53 -8.09 18.28
N VAL A 66 6.77 -8.87 17.22
CA VAL A 66 6.10 -10.16 16.96
C VAL A 66 6.30 -11.14 18.12
N ILE A 67 7.53 -11.27 18.62
CA ILE A 67 7.87 -12.13 19.76
C ILE A 67 7.16 -11.66 21.03
N ASN A 68 7.27 -10.37 21.36
CA ASN A 68 6.66 -9.80 22.57
C ASN A 68 5.14 -9.95 22.60
N ARG A 69 4.50 -9.97 21.43
CA ARG A 69 3.05 -10.13 21.26
C ARG A 69 2.63 -11.58 20.97
N ASN A 70 3.57 -12.53 20.95
CA ASN A 70 3.33 -13.94 20.66
C ASN A 70 2.51 -14.17 19.37
N LEU A 71 2.82 -13.42 18.31
CA LEU A 71 2.10 -13.51 17.04
C LEU A 71 2.65 -14.68 16.20
N ASN A 72 1.74 -15.37 15.50
CA ASN A 72 2.10 -16.53 14.68
C ASN A 72 1.64 -16.39 13.22
N ALA A 73 2.61 -16.35 12.32
CA ALA A 73 2.49 -16.36 10.87
C ALA A 73 3.82 -16.81 10.24
N ASP A 74 3.77 -17.28 8.99
CA ASP A 74 4.96 -17.69 8.24
C ASP A 74 5.76 -16.47 7.77
N HIS A 75 5.05 -15.37 7.45
CA HIS A 75 5.66 -14.09 7.09
C HIS A 75 4.88 -12.91 7.71
N PHE A 76 5.60 -11.85 8.09
CA PHE A 76 4.99 -10.62 8.63
C PHE A 76 5.32 -9.42 7.75
N ILE A 77 4.32 -8.62 7.42
CA ILE A 77 4.49 -7.36 6.67
C ILE A 77 4.08 -6.20 7.56
N ALA A 78 5.01 -5.30 7.89
CA ALA A 78 4.74 -4.08 8.62
C ALA A 78 4.56 -2.89 7.66
N ILE A 79 3.39 -2.25 7.68
CA ILE A 79 3.10 -1.06 6.89
C ILE A 79 3.35 0.19 7.74
N ILE A 80 4.34 1.00 7.37
CA ILE A 80 4.71 2.23 8.05
C ILE A 80 4.32 3.46 7.23
N THR A 81 3.98 4.55 7.91
CA THR A 81 3.77 5.88 7.32
C THR A 81 5.03 6.73 7.30
N ASN A 82 6.14 6.17 7.78
CA ASN A 82 7.40 6.85 8.01
C ASN A 82 8.38 6.54 6.88
N SER A 83 9.27 7.47 6.57
CA SER A 83 10.32 7.26 5.57
C SER A 83 11.36 6.25 6.06
N PHE A 84 11.92 5.46 5.13
CA PHE A 84 13.19 4.79 5.40
C PHE A 84 14.35 5.78 5.30
N SER A 85 15.39 5.58 6.13
CA SER A 85 16.61 6.41 6.13
C SER A 85 17.37 6.46 4.79
N ASN A 86 17.13 5.49 3.91
CA ASN A 86 17.77 5.36 2.59
C ASN A 86 16.80 5.62 1.41
N ASN A 87 15.59 6.13 1.67
CA ASN A 87 14.57 6.45 0.67
C ASN A 87 14.07 5.26 -0.18
N TYR A 88 14.10 4.03 0.33
CA TYR A 88 13.46 2.88 -0.33
C TYR A 88 11.94 2.91 -0.14
N PHE A 89 11.21 2.04 -0.85
CA PHE A 89 9.76 1.86 -0.69
C PHE A 89 9.40 0.68 0.21
N PHE A 90 10.25 -0.35 0.20
CA PHE A 90 10.10 -1.50 1.04
C PHE A 90 11.47 -2.11 1.34
N ASN A 91 11.51 -2.92 2.39
CA ASN A 91 12.61 -3.81 2.73
C ASN A 91 12.04 -5.20 2.95
N ALA A 92 12.52 -6.20 2.21
CA ALA A 92 12.01 -7.56 2.25
C ALA A 92 13.11 -8.51 2.70
N GLU A 93 12.83 -9.29 3.73
CA GLU A 93 13.65 -10.40 4.19
C GLU A 93 12.81 -11.68 4.22
N LYS A 94 13.44 -12.82 4.52
CA LYS A 94 12.77 -14.11 4.54
C LYS A 94 11.52 -14.11 5.44
N ARG A 95 11.60 -13.63 6.69
CA ARG A 95 10.47 -13.72 7.64
C ARG A 95 9.64 -12.45 7.77
N THR A 96 10.22 -11.31 7.44
CA THR A 96 9.59 -10.01 7.67
C THR A 96 9.81 -9.09 6.48
N SER A 97 8.83 -8.27 6.18
CA SER A 97 8.94 -7.18 5.22
C SER A 97 8.38 -5.90 5.83
N ILE A 98 8.92 -4.75 5.42
CA ILE A 98 8.45 -3.44 5.84
C ILE A 98 8.15 -2.65 4.57
N ILE A 99 6.96 -2.05 4.48
CA ILE A 99 6.52 -1.23 3.35
C ILE A 99 6.21 0.16 3.87
N THR A 100 6.71 1.21 3.21
CA THR A 100 6.38 2.59 3.58
C THR A 100 5.32 3.18 2.65
N THR A 101 4.32 3.86 3.21
CA THR A 101 3.37 4.69 2.47
C THR A 101 3.79 6.16 2.44
N ASP A 102 4.94 6.50 3.04
CA ASP A 102 5.45 7.86 2.97
C ASP A 102 5.60 8.28 1.51
N ILE A 103 5.33 9.56 1.25
CA ILE A 103 5.36 10.22 -0.07
C ILE A 103 4.46 9.64 -1.18
N TRP A 104 3.67 8.58 -0.94
CA TRP A 104 2.76 7.98 -1.94
C TRP A 104 1.77 8.98 -2.58
N ASP A 105 0.96 9.67 -1.77
CA ASP A 105 -0.11 10.58 -2.26
C ASP A 105 0.43 11.88 -2.90
N LYS A 106 1.67 12.30 -2.55
CA LYS A 106 2.20 13.61 -2.96
C LYS A 106 2.79 13.63 -4.37
N GLN A 107 3.25 12.50 -4.90
CA GLN A 107 4.02 12.46 -6.14
C GLN A 107 3.65 11.31 -7.09
N PHE A 108 2.97 10.28 -6.60
CA PHE A 108 2.88 8.99 -7.30
C PHE A 108 1.44 8.53 -7.55
N SER A 109 0.46 9.27 -7.03
CA SER A 109 -0.93 9.10 -7.43
C SER A 109 -1.09 9.59 -8.86
N PRO A 110 -1.41 8.72 -9.82
CA PRO A 110 -1.93 7.36 -9.67
C PRO A 110 -0.91 6.25 -9.94
N PRO A 111 -1.11 5.01 -9.43
CA PRO A 111 -2.36 4.35 -8.94
C PRO A 111 -2.81 4.68 -7.50
N SER A 112 -3.84 4.00 -6.97
CA SER A 112 -4.26 4.18 -5.56
C SER A 112 -3.30 3.61 -4.54
N LEU A 113 -3.38 4.10 -3.30
CA LEU A 113 -2.59 3.57 -2.19
C LEU A 113 -2.81 2.07 -1.97
N PHE A 114 -4.02 1.57 -2.20
CA PHE A 114 -4.31 0.14 -2.00
C PHE A 114 -3.67 -0.71 -3.09
N GLU A 115 -3.65 -0.23 -4.34
CA GLU A 115 -2.97 -0.92 -5.43
C GLU A 115 -1.45 -0.90 -5.26
N TYR A 116 -0.90 0.22 -4.77
CA TYR A 116 0.51 0.31 -4.38
C TYR A 116 0.87 -0.67 -3.29
N LEU A 117 0.11 -0.66 -2.18
CA LEU A 117 0.37 -1.58 -1.08
C LEU A 117 0.25 -3.03 -1.53
N LEU A 118 -0.74 -3.36 -2.37
CA LEU A 118 -0.86 -4.69 -2.96
C LEU A 118 0.36 -5.06 -3.80
N HIS A 119 0.82 -4.15 -4.66
CA HIS A 119 2.02 -4.34 -5.45
C HIS A 119 3.23 -4.63 -4.55
N CYS A 120 3.52 -3.74 -3.59
CA CYS A 120 4.63 -3.93 -2.66
C CYS A 120 4.51 -5.21 -1.82
N ILE A 121 3.31 -5.59 -1.38
CA ILE A 121 3.06 -6.84 -0.66
C ILE A 121 3.52 -8.02 -1.52
N PHE A 122 3.06 -8.10 -2.77
CA PHE A 122 3.41 -9.23 -3.64
C PHE A 122 4.89 -9.20 -4.06
N THR A 123 5.48 -8.03 -4.31
CA THR A 123 6.92 -7.89 -4.55
C THR A 123 7.73 -8.40 -3.35
N CYS A 124 7.35 -8.00 -2.12
CA CYS A 124 8.01 -8.48 -0.90
C CYS A 124 7.87 -10.00 -0.73
N LEU A 125 6.68 -10.55 -1.03
CA LEU A 125 6.45 -11.99 -0.92
C LEU A 125 7.26 -12.80 -1.93
N ILE A 126 7.40 -12.32 -3.17
CA ILE A 126 8.29 -12.91 -4.18
C ILE A 126 9.75 -12.90 -3.68
N TYR A 127 10.24 -11.75 -3.22
CA TYR A 127 11.62 -11.63 -2.73
C TYR A 127 11.89 -12.39 -1.44
N SER A 128 10.86 -12.63 -0.62
CA SER A 128 11.02 -13.44 0.60
C SER A 128 11.33 -14.90 0.30
N GLN A 129 11.01 -15.39 -0.91
CA GLN A 129 11.25 -16.77 -1.34
C GLN A 129 10.72 -17.82 -0.33
N ASN A 130 9.63 -17.49 0.37
CA ASN A 130 8.97 -18.40 1.31
C ASN A 130 8.13 -19.43 0.60
N VAL A 131 8.27 -20.68 1.02
CA VAL A 131 7.41 -21.80 0.62
C VAL A 131 6.69 -22.36 1.84
N ALA A 132 5.69 -23.21 1.62
CA ALA A 132 5.03 -23.89 2.73
C ALA A 132 6.03 -24.80 3.47
N GLU A 133 5.83 -24.98 4.77
CA GLU A 133 6.72 -25.75 5.64
C GLU A 133 6.96 -27.20 5.18
N ASP A 134 5.99 -27.78 4.47
CA ASP A 134 6.02 -29.12 3.89
C ASP A 134 6.53 -29.16 2.44
N THR A 135 6.97 -28.04 1.88
CA THR A 135 7.56 -27.98 0.54
C THR A 135 9.05 -28.28 0.59
N GLU A 136 9.45 -29.41 -0.01
CA GLU A 136 10.85 -29.70 -0.32
C GLU A 136 11.23 -29.03 -1.64
N LEU A 137 12.27 -28.18 -1.61
CA LEU A 137 12.86 -27.58 -2.81
C LEU A 137 13.93 -28.51 -3.38
N SER A 138 14.03 -28.58 -4.71
CA SER A 138 15.17 -29.23 -5.35
C SER A 138 16.45 -28.41 -5.20
N ASP A 139 17.61 -29.04 -5.38
CA ASP A 139 18.91 -28.34 -5.39
C ASP A 139 18.92 -27.17 -6.39
N ASP A 140 18.33 -27.38 -7.58
CA ASP A 140 18.23 -26.35 -8.61
C ASP A 140 17.36 -25.17 -8.15
N GLN A 141 16.24 -25.43 -7.47
CA GLN A 141 15.37 -24.38 -6.93
C GLN A 141 16.05 -23.58 -5.83
N MET A 142 16.86 -24.22 -4.99
CA MET A 142 17.61 -23.55 -3.93
C MET A 142 18.70 -22.60 -4.47
N LEU A 143 19.11 -22.74 -5.74
CA LEU A 143 20.07 -21.86 -6.40
C LEU A 143 19.43 -20.62 -7.05
N ILE A 144 18.10 -20.60 -7.21
CA ILE A 144 17.39 -19.47 -7.83
C ILE A 144 17.32 -18.32 -6.82
N ASN A 145 17.73 -17.13 -7.28
CA ASN A 145 17.61 -15.88 -6.52
C ASN A 145 16.83 -14.87 -7.36
N ILE A 146 15.58 -14.62 -6.97
CA ILE A 146 14.69 -13.71 -7.70
C ILE A 146 15.02 -12.27 -7.31
N GLY A 147 15.84 -11.61 -8.13
CA GLY A 147 16.33 -10.26 -7.88
C GLY A 147 15.58 -9.18 -8.65
N SER A 148 15.87 -7.91 -8.35
CA SER A 148 15.27 -6.79 -9.08
C SER A 148 15.98 -6.49 -10.41
N HIS A 149 15.25 -6.08 -11.45
CA HIS A 149 15.86 -5.47 -12.64
C HIS A 149 16.59 -4.18 -12.29
N ARG A 150 17.63 -3.83 -13.05
CA ARG A 150 18.33 -2.53 -12.91
C ARG A 150 17.76 -1.45 -13.81
N ASP A 151 17.02 -1.85 -14.84
CA ASP A 151 16.31 -1.05 -15.82
C ASP A 151 14.79 -1.11 -15.58
N ALA A 152 14.05 -0.13 -16.10
CA ALA A 152 12.60 -0.10 -16.00
C ALA A 152 11.95 -0.90 -17.13
N ARG A 153 11.26 -2.00 -16.79
CA ARG A 153 10.55 -2.88 -17.73
C ARG A 153 9.03 -2.90 -17.51
N GLY A 154 8.55 -2.20 -16.49
CA GLY A 154 7.18 -2.29 -16.02
C GLY A 154 6.89 -3.60 -15.26
N CYS A 155 7.94 -4.33 -14.85
CA CYS A 155 7.81 -5.57 -14.10
C CYS A 155 7.53 -5.29 -12.62
N ILE A 156 6.86 -6.21 -11.93
CA ILE A 156 6.69 -6.18 -10.46
C ILE A 156 8.01 -6.19 -9.68
N ALA A 157 9.09 -6.63 -10.32
CA ALA A 157 10.43 -6.71 -9.76
C ALA A 157 11.39 -5.66 -10.37
N ASP A 158 10.89 -4.54 -10.90
CA ASP A 158 11.75 -3.42 -11.29
C ASP A 158 12.40 -2.77 -10.05
N PHE A 159 13.72 -2.51 -10.10
CA PHE A 159 14.33 -1.58 -9.16
C PHE A 159 14.05 -0.16 -9.61
N THR A 160 13.11 0.48 -8.94
CA THR A 160 12.76 1.86 -9.24
C THR A 160 13.54 2.84 -8.38
N ARG A 161 14.66 3.37 -8.91
CA ARG A 161 15.42 4.44 -8.25
C ARG A 161 14.59 5.73 -8.16
N GLN A 162 13.85 6.05 -9.22
CA GLN A 162 13.01 7.24 -9.28
C GLN A 162 11.59 6.87 -8.93
N LYS A 163 11.17 7.19 -7.70
CA LYS A 163 9.89 6.78 -7.11
C LYS A 163 8.65 7.00 -8.00
N TYR A 164 8.66 7.98 -8.90
CA TYR A 164 7.53 8.22 -9.81
C TYR A 164 7.43 7.24 -10.99
N GLU A 165 8.46 6.45 -11.26
CA GLU A 165 8.41 5.40 -12.28
C GLU A 165 7.68 4.15 -11.76
N ASP A 166 7.54 4.01 -10.43
CA ASP A 166 6.89 2.85 -9.79
C ASP A 166 5.40 2.82 -10.12
N ARG A 167 4.81 3.98 -10.43
CA ARG A 167 3.45 4.03 -10.95
C ARG A 167 3.26 3.25 -12.25
N ILE A 168 4.33 3.07 -13.05
CA ILE A 168 4.28 2.37 -14.32
C ILE A 168 4.17 0.86 -14.06
N SER A 169 5.06 0.30 -13.22
CA SER A 169 5.02 -1.11 -12.84
C SER A 169 3.70 -1.45 -12.15
N ILE A 170 3.27 -0.59 -11.23
CA ILE A 170 2.00 -0.77 -10.56
C ILE A 170 0.87 -0.65 -11.57
N ALA A 171 0.78 0.37 -12.43
CA ALA A 171 -0.32 0.48 -13.39
C ALA A 171 -0.39 -0.71 -14.36
N LEU A 172 0.75 -1.23 -14.81
CA LEU A 172 0.81 -2.36 -15.74
C LEU A 172 0.42 -3.70 -15.10
N GLY A 173 0.74 -3.92 -13.81
CA GLY A 173 0.45 -5.18 -13.14
C GLY A 173 1.09 -6.38 -13.86
N TYR A 174 2.32 -6.23 -14.31
CA TYR A 174 2.98 -7.14 -15.25
C TYR A 174 4.20 -7.83 -14.62
N ILE A 175 4.45 -9.09 -15.01
CA ILE A 175 5.68 -9.82 -14.73
C ILE A 175 6.38 -10.09 -16.06
N CYS A 176 7.63 -9.68 -16.20
CA CYS A 176 8.38 -9.91 -17.44
C CYS A 176 8.66 -11.41 -17.67
N GLU A 177 9.09 -11.77 -18.89
CA GLU A 177 9.41 -13.16 -19.23
C GLU A 177 10.53 -13.76 -18.34
N GLU A 178 11.55 -12.96 -18.01
CA GLU A 178 12.67 -13.36 -17.14
C GLU A 178 12.16 -13.73 -15.75
N HIS A 179 11.47 -12.81 -15.07
CA HIS A 179 10.89 -13.07 -13.73
C HIS A 179 9.77 -14.10 -13.76
N SER A 180 9.00 -14.17 -14.85
CA SER A 180 7.97 -15.22 -14.99
C SER A 180 8.62 -16.59 -14.96
N LYS A 181 9.74 -16.77 -15.68
CA LYS A 181 10.50 -18.01 -15.68
C LYS A 181 11.11 -18.30 -14.31
N GLU A 182 11.78 -17.34 -13.68
CA GLU A 182 12.38 -17.55 -12.34
C GLU A 182 11.32 -17.89 -11.29
N ILE A 183 10.18 -17.20 -11.31
CA ILE A 183 9.04 -17.47 -10.42
C ILE A 183 8.44 -18.85 -10.71
N GLU A 184 8.28 -19.23 -11.97
CA GLU A 184 7.77 -20.54 -12.36
C GLU A 184 8.73 -21.66 -11.95
N ASP A 185 10.04 -21.48 -12.16
CA ASP A 185 11.05 -22.47 -11.79
C ASP A 185 11.12 -22.63 -10.25
N PHE A 186 11.02 -21.53 -9.49
CA PHE A 186 11.09 -21.58 -8.02
C PHE A 186 9.79 -22.04 -7.35
N TYR A 187 8.64 -21.46 -7.75
CA TYR A 187 7.35 -21.68 -7.09
C TYR A 187 6.38 -22.57 -7.86
N GLY A 188 6.60 -22.78 -9.16
CA GLY A 188 5.70 -23.50 -10.04
C GLY A 188 4.70 -22.62 -10.80
N THR A 189 4.18 -23.16 -11.90
CA THR A 189 3.27 -22.48 -12.82
C THR A 189 1.98 -21.96 -12.17
N ASP A 190 1.43 -22.70 -11.19
CA ASP A 190 0.18 -22.30 -10.52
C ASP A 190 0.37 -21.02 -9.69
N TYR A 191 1.53 -20.91 -9.03
CA TYR A 191 1.90 -19.71 -8.28
C TYR A 191 1.99 -18.49 -9.21
N LEU A 192 2.71 -18.62 -10.32
CA LEU A 192 2.84 -17.55 -11.32
C LEU A 192 1.47 -17.07 -11.82
N LYS A 193 0.59 -18.00 -12.21
CA LYS A 193 -0.75 -17.68 -12.74
C LYS A 193 -1.58 -16.90 -11.72
N GLN A 194 -1.55 -17.31 -10.46
CA GLN A 194 -2.35 -16.67 -9.42
C GLN A 194 -1.80 -15.30 -9.04
N ILE A 195 -0.48 -15.13 -8.91
CA ILE A 195 0.09 -13.80 -8.68
C ILE A 195 -0.23 -12.88 -9.85
N GLN A 196 0.00 -13.33 -11.09
CA GLN A 196 -0.30 -12.54 -12.28
C GLN A 196 -1.78 -12.11 -12.32
N TYR A 197 -2.70 -12.98 -11.93
CA TYR A 197 -4.12 -12.63 -11.79
C TYR A 197 -4.36 -11.56 -10.72
N VAL A 198 -3.72 -11.67 -9.56
CA VAL A 198 -3.89 -10.71 -8.45
C VAL A 198 -3.34 -9.33 -8.84
N ILE A 199 -2.15 -9.26 -9.43
CA ILE A 199 -1.47 -7.99 -9.71
C ILE A 199 -2.01 -7.27 -10.96
N ASP A 200 -2.62 -8.00 -11.91
CA ASP A 200 -3.39 -7.44 -13.03
C ASP A 200 -4.66 -6.70 -12.54
N ARG A 201 -5.10 -6.97 -11.30
CA ARG A 201 -6.15 -6.21 -10.58
C ARG A 201 -7.52 -6.12 -11.27
N LYS A 202 -7.74 -6.84 -12.37
CA LYS A 202 -9.05 -6.93 -13.04
C LYS A 202 -10.17 -7.40 -12.11
N TRP A 203 -9.83 -8.17 -11.08
CA TRP A 203 -10.75 -8.64 -10.04
C TRP A 203 -11.34 -7.53 -9.15
N ILE A 204 -10.77 -6.32 -9.16
CA ILE A 204 -11.31 -5.18 -8.40
C ILE A 204 -12.72 -4.81 -8.92
N GLY A 205 -12.93 -4.92 -10.23
CA GLY A 205 -14.20 -4.64 -10.90
C GLY A 205 -14.57 -3.16 -10.97
N ASP A 206 -15.78 -2.88 -11.45
CA ASP A 206 -16.27 -1.51 -11.64
C ASP A 206 -17.08 -1.01 -10.45
N ILE A 207 -17.02 0.29 -10.18
CA ILE A 207 -17.74 0.94 -9.08
C ILE A 207 -19.27 0.96 -9.25
N SER A 208 -19.75 0.76 -10.47
CA SER A 208 -21.17 0.64 -10.82
C SER A 208 -21.69 -0.80 -10.70
N GLU A 209 -20.79 -1.79 -10.65
CA GLU A 209 -21.14 -3.20 -10.56
C GLU A 209 -21.39 -3.62 -9.11
N LYS A 210 -22.65 -3.83 -8.75
CA LYS A 210 -23.02 -4.22 -7.38
C LYS A 210 -22.34 -5.52 -6.97
N GLY A 211 -21.60 -5.47 -5.87
CA GLY A 211 -20.88 -6.62 -5.31
C GLY A 211 -19.42 -6.74 -5.74
N SER A 212 -18.97 -5.92 -6.69
CA SER A 212 -17.54 -5.76 -6.99
C SER A 212 -16.79 -5.20 -5.77
N VAL A 213 -15.46 -5.35 -5.78
CA VAL A 213 -14.60 -4.82 -4.71
C VAL A 213 -14.66 -3.29 -4.72
N ALA A 214 -14.58 -2.67 -5.90
CA ALA A 214 -14.71 -1.22 -6.04
C ALA A 214 -16.05 -0.69 -5.51
N TYR A 215 -17.16 -1.37 -5.81
CA TYR A 215 -18.49 -1.01 -5.32
C TYR A 215 -18.54 -1.08 -3.78
N ASN A 216 -18.10 -2.19 -3.20
CA ASN A 216 -18.13 -2.39 -1.75
C ASN A 216 -17.24 -1.40 -1.02
N LEU A 217 -16.03 -1.13 -1.52
CA LEU A 217 -15.13 -0.10 -0.98
C LEU A 217 -15.84 1.25 -0.89
N LYS A 218 -16.49 1.70 -1.97
CA LYS A 218 -17.18 3.00 -1.99
C LYS A 218 -18.41 3.02 -1.10
N HIS A 219 -19.24 2.00 -1.17
CA HIS A 219 -20.57 2.07 -0.55
C HIS A 219 -20.58 1.67 0.92
N ILE A 220 -19.74 0.70 1.32
CA ILE A 220 -19.61 0.22 2.70
C ILE A 220 -18.57 1.05 3.44
N PHE A 221 -17.36 1.16 2.90
CA PHE A 221 -16.22 1.76 3.60
C PHE A 221 -15.98 3.24 3.25
N LYS A 222 -16.82 3.82 2.37
CA LYS A 222 -16.70 5.22 1.90
C LYS A 222 -15.35 5.54 1.24
N PHE A 223 -14.64 4.52 0.77
CA PHE A 223 -13.37 4.63 0.05
C PHE A 223 -13.60 4.43 -1.44
N ASN A 224 -13.34 5.45 -2.26
CA ASN A 224 -13.51 5.35 -3.70
C ASN A 224 -12.15 5.10 -4.35
N ILE A 225 -11.82 3.84 -4.62
CA ILE A 225 -10.52 3.46 -5.20
C ILE A 225 -10.19 4.20 -6.51
N ASN A 226 -11.19 4.59 -7.32
CA ASN A 226 -10.98 5.33 -8.57
C ASN A 226 -10.80 6.84 -8.37
N LYS A 227 -11.27 7.40 -7.25
CA LYS A 227 -11.16 8.84 -6.94
C LYS A 227 -10.01 9.12 -6.00
N ASP A 228 -9.83 8.24 -5.03
CA ASP A 228 -8.78 8.24 -4.03
C ASP A 228 -7.47 7.64 -4.59
N SER A 229 -7.46 7.21 -5.87
CA SER A 229 -6.26 6.97 -6.67
C SER A 229 -5.55 8.24 -7.14
N GLY A 230 -6.01 9.43 -6.71
CA GLY A 230 -5.45 10.74 -7.07
C GLY A 230 -5.57 11.15 -8.54
N PHE A 231 -5.93 10.23 -9.46
CA PHE A 231 -6.32 10.52 -10.85
C PHE A 231 -7.47 11.54 -10.92
N ASN A 232 -8.45 11.42 -10.01
CA ASN A 232 -9.71 12.18 -10.09
C ASN A 232 -9.94 13.09 -8.87
N LYS A 233 -8.89 13.40 -8.08
CA LYS A 233 -9.02 14.46 -7.07
C LYS A 233 -9.09 15.79 -7.81
N ASN A 234 -10.29 16.36 -7.90
CA ASN A 234 -10.46 17.70 -8.42
C ASN A 234 -9.70 18.68 -7.51
N TRP A 235 -9.39 19.88 -8.02
CA TRP A 235 -8.71 20.90 -7.23
C TRP A 235 -9.38 21.14 -5.86
N TRP A 236 -10.72 21.06 -5.83
CA TRP A 236 -11.52 21.10 -4.60
C TRP A 236 -11.26 19.93 -3.65
N ASP A 237 -11.11 18.70 -4.13
CA ASP A 237 -10.79 17.54 -3.29
C ASP A 237 -9.38 17.66 -2.72
N LYS A 238 -8.40 18.10 -3.53
CA LYS A 238 -7.02 18.36 -3.07
C LYS A 238 -6.95 19.47 -2.02
N ILE A 239 -7.78 20.51 -2.17
CA ILE A 239 -7.92 21.57 -1.16
C ILE A 239 -8.57 20.99 0.08
N LYS A 240 -9.68 20.25 -0.05
CA LYS A 240 -10.42 19.68 1.08
C LYS A 240 -9.53 18.78 1.94
N ASP A 241 -8.73 17.91 1.32
CA ASP A 241 -7.80 17.03 2.01
C ASP A 241 -6.76 17.83 2.83
N LYS A 242 -6.19 18.89 2.25
CA LYS A 242 -5.29 19.81 2.97
C LYS A 242 -6.01 20.58 4.09
N PHE A 243 -7.29 20.88 3.93
CA PHE A 243 -8.09 21.58 4.94
C PHE A 243 -8.48 20.66 6.11
N TYR A 244 -8.61 19.35 5.91
CA TYR A 244 -8.84 18.38 7.00
C TYR A 244 -7.59 18.14 7.86
N GLU A 245 -6.39 18.37 7.30
CA GLU A 245 -5.13 18.35 8.07
C GLU A 245 -4.92 19.62 8.91
N ILE A 246 -5.71 20.68 8.68
CA ILE A 246 -5.65 21.91 9.46
C ILE A 246 -6.48 21.72 10.73
N PRO A 247 -5.93 21.97 11.94
CA PRO A 247 -6.69 21.90 13.18
C PRO A 247 -7.98 22.71 13.08
N GLY A 248 -9.11 22.15 13.53
CA GLY A 248 -10.44 22.76 13.36
C GLY A 248 -10.56 24.22 13.81
N THR A 249 -9.69 24.64 14.73
CA THR A 249 -9.55 26.04 15.19
C THR A 249 -9.01 26.98 14.11
N LEU A 250 -7.99 26.56 13.35
CA LEU A 250 -7.42 27.33 12.25
C LEU A 250 -8.34 27.37 11.03
N THR A 251 -9.07 26.29 10.76
CA THR A 251 -10.06 26.23 9.68
C THR A 251 -11.18 27.24 9.90
N GLY A 252 -11.65 27.37 11.15
CA GLY A 252 -12.64 28.38 11.54
C GLY A 252 -12.14 29.81 11.38
N GLU A 253 -10.88 30.09 11.74
CA GLU A 253 -10.29 31.42 11.59
C GLU A 253 -10.05 31.81 10.12
N ILE A 254 -9.58 30.87 9.28
CA ILE A 254 -9.42 31.10 7.84
C ILE A 254 -10.79 31.40 7.19
N LEU A 255 -11.82 30.64 7.56
CA LEU A 255 -13.17 30.86 7.04
C LEU A 255 -13.73 32.22 7.46
N LYS A 256 -13.53 32.63 8.72
CA LYS A 256 -13.90 33.97 9.21
C LYS A 256 -13.22 35.05 8.39
N ILE A 257 -11.91 34.96 8.16
CA ILE A 257 -11.16 35.96 7.38
C ILE A 257 -11.73 36.06 5.97
N ILE A 258 -11.99 34.93 5.30
CA ILE A 258 -12.57 34.92 3.95
C ILE A 258 -13.96 35.58 3.94
N ILE A 259 -14.83 35.21 4.88
CA ILE A 259 -16.18 35.79 5.00
C ILE A 259 -16.10 37.29 5.28
N THR A 260 -15.23 37.73 6.19
CA THR A 260 -15.03 39.14 6.50
C THR A 260 -14.53 39.91 5.29
N VAL A 261 -13.56 39.40 4.53
CA VAL A 261 -13.07 40.05 3.31
C VAL A 261 -14.18 40.16 2.26
N ILE A 262 -14.98 39.11 2.05
CA ILE A 262 -16.09 39.11 1.11
C ILE A 262 -17.18 40.10 1.55
N LEU A 263 -17.56 40.10 2.82
CA LEU A 263 -18.56 41.02 3.37
C LEU A 263 -18.08 42.46 3.26
N THR A 264 -16.86 42.77 3.66
CA THR A 264 -16.27 44.11 3.55
C THR A 264 -16.25 44.57 2.10
N TYR A 265 -15.84 43.71 1.16
CA TYR A 265 -15.88 44.03 -0.27
C TYR A 265 -17.30 44.34 -0.77
N LEU A 266 -18.29 43.53 -0.39
CA LEU A 266 -19.69 43.75 -0.76
C LEU A 266 -20.28 45.03 -0.16
N LEU A 267 -19.95 45.34 1.10
CA LEU A 267 -20.38 46.55 1.79
C LEU A 267 -19.78 47.81 1.16
N ILE A 268 -18.50 47.79 0.77
CA ILE A 268 -17.85 48.87 0.01
C ILE A 268 -18.50 49.01 -1.38
N LYS A 269 -18.72 47.89 -2.08
CA LYS A 269 -19.32 47.89 -3.43
C LYS A 269 -20.74 48.46 -3.44
N TRP A 270 -21.50 48.26 -2.37
CA TRP A 270 -22.87 48.77 -2.23
C TRP A 270 -22.95 50.12 -1.53
N GLY A 271 -21.80 50.77 -1.25
CA GLY A 271 -21.77 52.11 -0.68
C GLY A 271 -22.28 52.20 0.76
N LEU A 272 -22.24 51.08 1.49
CA LEU A 272 -22.63 51.02 2.90
C LEU A 272 -21.47 51.37 3.84
N ILE A 273 -20.23 51.40 3.31
CA ILE A 273 -19.01 51.77 4.00
C ILE A 273 -18.16 52.61 3.04
N ASP A 274 -17.65 53.75 3.49
CA ASP A 274 -16.73 54.60 2.73
C ASP A 274 -15.36 53.92 2.57
N LYS A 275 -14.74 54.13 1.41
CA LYS A 275 -13.45 53.52 1.03
C LYS A 275 -12.30 53.89 1.95
#